data_AF-A0A8H6HBE2-F1
#
_entry.id   AF-A0A8H6HBE2-F1
#
_cell.length_a   1.000
_cell.length_b   1.000
_cell.length_c   1.000
_cell.angle_alpha   90.00
_cell.angle_beta   90.00
_cell.angle_gamma   90.00
#
_symmetry.space_group_name_H-M   'P 1'
#
loop_
_entity.id
_entity.type
_entity.pdbx_description
1 polymer ?
#
loop_
_entity_poly.entity_id
_entity_poly.type
_entity_poly.pdbx_seq_one_letter_code
_entity_poly.pdbx_strand_id
1 'polypeptide(L)'
;MDSVTVSMEVVQWVNRNFPKPRVDRDWLQGCYEWAITLDGVRPNSQELFDIIRLQILKSHLSESLDPTDGLPKDIGHDNTNITLSGVPTLVEITSISEVGSSAFQLDQVRKAREDRIQAGGFDEYDEGDEDADLEVEGEGPLPNYPRSMLAFVLSDGTTQFQAMEYKPLPQLSLVQTPLGFKLQLKAVRIVCGVANLEPDNVILLGGKSDLNQHRDYYLRQNLRERMGLPKEPTPEFEDVEGEIDKNSGAGAPGPPSPPPQAL
;
A
#
# COMPACT_ATOMS: atom_id res chain seq x y z
N MET A 1 30.87 -13.97 15.26
CA MET A 1 30.50 -12.80 14.44
C MET A 1 29.81 -11.85 15.39
N ASP A 2 30.38 -10.67 15.59
CA ASP A 2 29.77 -9.66 16.45
C ASP A 2 28.47 -9.19 15.77
N SER A 3 27.33 -9.30 16.45
CA SER A 3 26.05 -8.79 15.95
C SER A 3 26.17 -7.27 15.82
N VAL A 4 25.94 -6.74 14.62
CA VAL A 4 26.03 -5.31 14.36
C VAL A 4 24.73 -4.66 14.81
N THR A 5 24.72 -4.02 15.97
CA THR A 5 23.54 -3.37 16.52
C THR A 5 23.15 -2.12 15.73
N VAL A 6 21.85 -1.91 15.50
CA VAL A 6 21.33 -0.65 14.92
C VAL A 6 21.80 0.56 15.75
N SER A 7 22.31 1.58 15.06
CA SER A 7 22.79 2.79 15.72
C SER A 7 21.64 3.63 16.29
N MET A 8 21.92 4.38 17.36
CA MET A 8 20.93 5.30 17.95
C MET A 8 20.46 6.37 16.94
N GLU A 9 21.33 6.78 16.01
CA GLU A 9 21.00 7.77 14.97
C GLU A 9 19.94 7.22 14.01
N VAL A 10 20.04 5.94 13.62
CA VAL A 10 19.02 5.26 12.80
C VAL A 10 17.69 5.18 13.54
N VAL A 11 17.70 4.75 14.81
CA VAL A 11 16.47 4.68 15.62
C VAL A 11 15.80 6.05 15.75
N GLN A 12 16.58 7.11 16.02
CA GLN A 12 16.05 8.46 16.11
C GLN A 12 15.50 8.97 14.77
N TRP A 13 16.20 8.67 13.67
CA TRP A 13 15.75 9.04 12.33
C TRP A 13 14.43 8.35 11.97
N VAL A 14 14.32 7.04 12.24
CA VAL A 14 13.09 6.27 11.98
C VAL A 14 11.94 6.82 12.81
N ASN A 15 12.10 6.99 14.13
CA ASN A 15 11.05 7.51 15.01
C ASN A 15 10.61 8.94 14.65
N ARG A 16 11.49 9.74 14.04
CA ARG A 16 11.13 11.09 13.58
C ARG A 16 10.31 11.06 12.28
N ASN A 17 10.63 10.16 11.35
CA ASN A 17 10.00 10.09 10.04
C ASN A 17 8.75 9.20 10.02
N PHE A 18 8.72 8.17 10.87
CA PHE A 18 7.64 7.18 11.03
C PHE A 18 7.30 7.07 12.51
N PRO A 19 6.65 8.09 13.10
CA PRO A 19 6.52 8.19 14.55
C PRO A 19 5.48 7.24 15.14
N LYS A 20 4.52 6.76 14.34
CA LYS A 20 3.44 5.91 14.80
C LYS A 20 2.82 5.10 13.65
N PRO A 21 2.53 3.80 13.79
CA PRO A 21 3.12 2.91 14.79
C PRO A 21 4.66 2.96 14.76
N ARG A 22 5.31 2.58 15.87
CA ARG A 22 6.76 2.36 15.86
C ARG A 22 7.12 1.25 14.88
N VAL A 23 8.24 1.41 14.19
CA VAL A 23 8.84 0.32 13.41
C VAL A 23 9.28 -0.79 14.36
N ASP A 24 9.00 -2.03 14.00
CA ASP A 24 9.39 -3.19 14.77
C ASP A 24 10.93 -3.26 14.89
N ARG A 25 11.40 -3.63 16.09
CA ARG A 25 12.84 -3.57 16.40
C ARG A 25 13.62 -4.67 15.70
N ASP A 26 13.05 -5.86 15.64
CA ASP A 26 13.71 -7.03 15.04
C ASP A 26 13.71 -6.88 13.51
N TRP A 27 12.61 -6.37 12.95
CA TRP A 27 12.55 -6.00 11.53
C TRP A 27 13.56 -4.90 11.17
N LEU A 28 13.64 -3.82 11.96
CA LEU A 28 14.61 -2.75 11.72
C LEU A 28 16.05 -3.24 11.85
N GLN A 29 16.33 -4.12 12.82
CA GLN A 29 17.62 -4.75 13.00
C GLN A 29 18.00 -5.59 11.78
N GLY A 30 17.12 -6.45 11.28
CA GLY A 30 17.35 -7.23 10.07
C GLY A 30 17.56 -6.35 8.83
N CYS A 31 16.73 -5.31 8.66
CA CYS A 31 16.87 -4.35 7.56
C CYS A 31 18.23 -3.62 7.62
N TYR A 32 18.65 -3.21 8.82
CA TYR A 32 19.93 -2.52 9.03
C TYR A 32 21.13 -3.44 8.74
N GLU A 33 21.13 -4.64 9.32
CA GLU A 33 22.19 -5.65 9.12
C GLU A 33 22.34 -6.00 7.64
N TRP A 34 21.23 -6.19 6.93
CA TRP A 34 21.25 -6.41 5.48
C TRP A 34 21.80 -5.19 4.74
N ALA A 35 21.28 -4.00 5.02
CA ALA A 35 21.62 -2.78 4.26
C ALA A 35 23.12 -2.43 4.34
N ILE A 36 23.77 -2.64 5.49
CA ILE A 36 25.22 -2.39 5.65
C ILE A 36 26.10 -3.41 4.94
N THR A 37 25.55 -4.54 4.47
CA THR A 37 26.30 -5.49 3.62
C THR A 37 26.37 -5.06 2.16
N LEU A 38 25.54 -4.08 1.76
CA LEU A 38 25.51 -3.58 0.39
C LEU A 38 26.75 -2.74 0.09
N ASP A 39 27.30 -2.92 -1.11
CA ASP A 39 28.49 -2.19 -1.53
C ASP A 39 28.25 -0.67 -1.52
N GLY A 40 29.21 0.06 -0.98
CA GLY A 40 29.13 1.53 -0.85
C GLY A 40 28.25 2.06 0.29
N VAL A 41 27.47 1.23 1.00
CA VAL A 41 26.62 1.68 2.12
C VAL A 41 27.44 1.75 3.40
N ARG A 42 27.44 2.91 4.06
CA ARG A 42 28.15 3.11 5.33
C ARG A 42 27.15 3.26 6.48
N PRO A 43 27.52 2.87 7.72
CA PRO A 43 26.71 3.19 8.89
C PRO A 43 26.41 4.69 8.98
N ASN A 44 25.15 5.02 9.25
CA ASN A 44 24.64 6.39 9.40
C ASN A 44 24.80 7.30 8.17
N SER A 45 24.98 6.72 6.98
CA SER A 45 25.00 7.48 5.74
C SER A 45 23.59 7.80 5.24
N GLN A 46 23.48 8.76 4.32
CA GLN A 46 22.19 9.10 3.72
C GLN A 46 21.64 7.94 2.90
N GLU A 47 22.51 7.19 2.22
CA GLU A 47 22.14 6.00 1.43
C GLU A 47 21.49 4.94 2.32
N LEU A 48 22.01 4.73 3.54
CA LEU A 48 21.39 3.81 4.51
C LEU A 48 19.98 4.29 4.90
N PHE A 49 19.80 5.58 5.20
CA PHE A 49 18.48 6.11 5.54
C PHE A 49 17.50 5.98 4.38
N ASP A 50 17.94 6.20 3.14
CA ASP A 50 17.11 6.04 1.94
C ASP A 50 16.74 4.58 1.70
N ILE A 51 17.66 3.64 1.93
CA ILE A 51 17.39 2.19 1.85
C ILE A 51 16.35 1.79 2.91
N ILE A 52 16.54 2.18 4.17
CA ILE A 52 15.59 1.88 5.24
C ILE A 52 14.22 2.49 4.94
N ARG A 53 14.18 3.74 4.46
CA ARG A 53 12.95 4.40 3.99
C ARG A 53 12.25 3.55 2.95
N LEU A 54 13.00 3.13 1.92
CA LEU A 54 12.47 2.37 0.80
C LEU A 54 11.91 1.01 1.26
N GLN A 55 12.61 0.33 2.16
CA GLN A 55 12.15 -0.94 2.72
C GLN A 55 10.85 -0.78 3.50
N ILE A 56 10.71 0.26 4.33
CA ILE A 56 9.44 0.56 5.02
C ILE A 56 8.31 0.80 4.00
N LEU A 57 8.58 1.59 2.95
CA LEU A 57 7.59 1.93 1.92
C LEU A 57 7.19 0.73 1.04
N LYS A 58 8.04 -0.30 0.94
CA LYS A 58 7.77 -1.52 0.18
C LYS A 58 7.17 -2.65 1.02
N SER A 59 7.46 -2.68 2.31
CA SER A 59 6.98 -3.72 3.23
C SER A 59 5.46 -3.70 3.41
N HIS A 60 4.89 -4.83 3.83
CA HIS A 60 3.60 -4.87 4.49
C HIS A 60 3.74 -4.31 5.91
N LEU A 61 2.85 -3.41 6.32
CA LEU A 61 2.98 -2.78 7.65
C LEU A 61 2.78 -3.79 8.80
N SER A 62 2.08 -4.90 8.56
CA SER A 62 1.93 -5.99 9.53
C SER A 62 3.24 -6.72 9.85
N GLU A 63 4.25 -6.60 8.99
CA GLU A 63 5.55 -7.24 9.15
C GLU A 63 6.62 -6.27 9.69
N SER A 64 6.49 -4.98 9.36
CA SER A 64 7.51 -3.97 9.66
C SER A 64 7.20 -3.09 10.86
N LEU A 65 5.96 -3.10 11.38
CA LEU A 65 5.54 -2.25 12.49
C LEU A 65 5.20 -3.04 13.75
N ASP A 66 5.38 -2.40 14.91
CA ASP A 66 5.02 -2.91 16.23
C ASP A 66 3.49 -3.02 16.36
N PRO A 67 2.92 -4.23 16.51
CA PRO A 67 1.46 -4.43 16.54
C PRO A 67 0.79 -3.94 17.82
N THR A 68 1.59 -3.50 18.80
CA THR A 68 1.08 -2.94 20.07
C THR A 68 0.93 -1.42 20.05
N ASP A 69 1.41 -0.77 18.99
CA ASP A 69 1.31 0.67 18.77
C ASP A 69 0.52 0.97 17.49
N GLY A 70 -0.12 2.14 17.41
CA GLY A 70 -0.94 2.50 16.26
C GLY A 70 -2.32 3.04 16.58
N LEU A 71 -3.27 2.68 15.72
CA LEU A 71 -4.64 3.17 15.75
C LEU A 71 -5.45 2.52 16.89
N PRO A 72 -6.47 3.22 17.41
CA PRO A 72 -7.45 2.60 18.30
C PRO A 72 -8.12 1.41 17.59
N LYS A 73 -8.23 0.27 18.29
CA LYS A 73 -8.79 -0.97 17.71
C LYS A 73 -10.26 -0.84 17.27
N ASP A 74 -10.99 0.10 17.87
CA ASP A 74 -12.38 0.42 17.60
C ASP A 74 -12.57 1.58 16.61
N ILE A 75 -11.48 2.04 15.96
CA ILE A 75 -11.53 3.18 15.04
C ILE A 75 -12.55 2.99 13.90
N GLY A 76 -12.73 1.76 13.43
CA GLY A 76 -13.64 1.40 12.35
C GLY A 76 -15.08 1.12 12.76
N HIS A 77 -15.46 1.26 14.04
CA HIS A 77 -16.82 1.00 14.48
C HIS A 77 -17.79 2.13 14.06
N ASP A 78 -19.03 1.76 13.69
CA ASP A 78 -20.07 2.70 13.22
C ASP A 78 -20.44 3.81 14.23
N ASN A 79 -20.14 3.63 15.52
CA ASN A 79 -20.39 4.63 16.56
C ASN A 79 -19.17 5.54 16.83
N THR A 80 -18.02 5.26 16.23
CA THR A 80 -16.78 6.00 16.45
C THR A 80 -16.84 7.36 15.77
N ASN A 81 -16.73 8.41 16.59
CA ASN A 81 -16.73 9.81 16.16
C ASN A 81 -15.60 10.55 16.89
N ILE A 82 -14.43 10.60 16.27
CA ILE A 82 -13.21 11.15 16.89
C ILE A 82 -12.41 11.98 15.88
N THR A 83 -11.42 12.71 16.36
CA THR A 83 -10.35 13.26 15.53
C THR A 83 -9.04 12.61 15.97
N LEU A 84 -8.31 12.02 15.03
CA LEU A 84 -7.00 11.45 15.29
C LEU A 84 -6.05 12.56 15.75
N SER A 85 -5.72 12.59 17.04
CA SER A 85 -4.84 13.59 17.64
C SER A 85 -3.43 13.03 17.89
N GLY A 86 -2.44 13.92 17.96
CA GLY A 86 -1.06 13.57 18.24
C GLY A 86 -0.16 13.53 17.01
N VAL A 87 0.81 12.62 17.02
CA VAL A 87 1.79 12.46 15.93
C VAL A 87 1.15 11.82 14.70
N PRO A 88 1.66 12.09 13.48
CA PRO A 88 1.14 11.48 12.25
C PRO A 88 1.17 9.95 12.33
N THR A 89 0.08 9.29 11.94
CA THR A 89 0.01 7.82 11.94
C THR A 89 0.20 7.27 10.54
N LEU A 90 1.22 6.43 10.35
CA LEU A 90 1.52 5.71 9.13
C LEU A 90 0.48 4.62 8.90
N VAL A 91 -0.09 4.61 7.70
CA VAL A 91 -1.00 3.57 7.23
C VAL A 91 -0.67 3.22 5.78
N GLU A 92 -1.18 2.09 5.33
CA GLU A 92 -1.12 1.63 3.95
C GLU A 92 -2.52 1.45 3.35
N ILE A 93 -2.64 1.66 2.04
CA ILE A 93 -3.86 1.37 1.29
C ILE A 93 -3.92 -0.13 1.01
N THR A 94 -4.88 -0.83 1.63
CA THR A 94 -5.11 -2.27 1.39
C THR A 94 -6.19 -2.52 0.35
N SER A 95 -7.07 -1.54 0.12
CA SER A 95 -8.06 -1.56 -0.95
C SER A 95 -8.39 -0.14 -1.38
N ILE A 96 -8.71 0.04 -2.66
CA ILE A 96 -9.12 1.31 -3.27
C ILE A 96 -10.28 1.05 -4.23
N SER A 97 -11.28 1.92 -4.23
CA SER A 97 -12.44 1.83 -5.10
C SER A 97 -13.03 3.21 -5.38
N GLU A 98 -13.81 3.32 -6.45
CA GLU A 98 -14.61 4.52 -6.76
C GLU A 98 -16.04 4.28 -6.29
N VAL A 99 -16.56 5.11 -5.40
CA VAL A 99 -17.91 4.98 -4.83
C VAL A 99 -18.93 5.99 -5.34
N GLY A 100 -18.50 7.05 -6.04
CA GLY A 100 -19.44 8.00 -6.68
C GLY A 100 -20.07 7.46 -7.98
N SER A 101 -19.51 6.39 -8.55
CA SER A 101 -19.98 5.73 -9.77
C SER A 101 -20.53 4.34 -9.48
N SER A 102 -21.46 3.86 -10.32
CA SER A 102 -22.08 2.55 -10.13
C SER A 102 -21.07 1.41 -10.31
N ALA A 103 -21.18 0.35 -9.49
CA ALA A 103 -20.29 -0.81 -9.59
C ALA A 103 -20.37 -1.51 -10.95
N PHE A 104 -21.54 -1.50 -11.58
CA PHE A 104 -21.75 -2.05 -12.92
C PHE A 104 -20.96 -1.27 -13.98
N GLN A 105 -21.01 0.06 -13.96
CA GLN A 105 -20.25 0.90 -14.89
C GLN A 105 -18.74 0.72 -14.69
N LEU A 106 -18.28 0.65 -13.43
CA LEU A 106 -16.87 0.41 -13.12
C LEU A 106 -16.39 -0.96 -13.63
N ASP A 107 -17.21 -2.01 -13.50
CA ASP A 107 -16.86 -3.34 -14.02
C ASP A 107 -16.84 -3.38 -15.56
N GLN A 108 -17.69 -2.60 -16.23
CA GLN A 108 -17.62 -2.43 -17.69
C GLN A 108 -16.29 -1.79 -18.13
N VAL A 109 -15.87 -0.71 -17.46
CA VAL A 109 -14.57 -0.06 -17.74
C VAL A 109 -13.43 -1.03 -17.46
N ARG A 110 -13.46 -1.74 -16.33
CA ARG A 110 -12.45 -2.74 -15.97
C ARG A 110 -12.28 -3.82 -17.05
N LYS A 111 -13.39 -4.42 -17.51
CA LYS A 111 -13.39 -5.42 -18.59
C LYS A 111 -12.85 -4.85 -19.90
N ALA A 112 -13.28 -3.65 -20.28
CA ALA A 112 -12.80 -3.00 -21.49
C ALA A 112 -11.28 -2.71 -21.44
N ARG A 113 -10.73 -2.37 -20.26
CA ARG A 113 -9.27 -2.23 -20.07
C ARG A 113 -8.57 -3.59 -20.19
N GLU A 114 -9.07 -4.62 -19.51
CA GLU A 114 -8.52 -5.98 -19.53
C GLU A 114 -8.44 -6.54 -20.96
N ASP A 115 -9.52 -6.42 -21.74
CA ASP A 115 -9.59 -6.86 -23.13
C ASP A 115 -8.54 -6.15 -24.02
N ARG A 116 -8.31 -4.85 -23.80
CA ARG A 116 -7.33 -4.07 -24.57
C ARG A 116 -5.88 -4.34 -24.19
N ILE A 117 -5.60 -4.53 -22.89
CA ILE A 117 -4.28 -4.93 -22.41
C ILE A 117 -3.93 -6.31 -22.97
N GLN A 118 -4.89 -7.25 -22.94
CA GLN A 118 -4.70 -8.59 -23.51
C GLN A 118 -4.48 -8.58 -25.03
N ALA A 119 -5.06 -7.61 -25.74
CA ALA A 119 -4.82 -7.39 -27.18
C ALA A 119 -3.40 -6.85 -27.50
N GLY A 120 -2.58 -6.54 -26.48
CA GLY A 120 -1.15 -6.26 -26.63
C GLY A 120 -0.79 -4.80 -26.95
N GLY A 121 -1.71 -3.85 -26.71
CA GLY A 121 -1.55 -2.46 -27.13
C GLY A 121 -1.21 -1.42 -26.05
N PHE A 122 -1.31 -1.75 -24.75
CA PHE A 122 -1.28 -0.72 -23.70
C PHE A 122 -0.62 -1.18 -22.39
N ASP A 123 0.08 -0.25 -21.72
CA ASP A 123 0.53 -0.41 -20.34
C ASP A 123 -0.68 -0.31 -19.40
N GLU A 124 -0.73 -1.17 -18.38
CA GLU A 124 -1.81 -1.27 -17.40
C GLU A 124 -2.09 0.06 -16.68
N TYR A 125 -1.03 0.84 -16.47
CA TYR A 125 -1.03 2.13 -15.76
C TYR A 125 -1.18 3.34 -16.67
N ASP A 126 -1.31 3.15 -17.98
CA ASP A 126 -1.56 4.23 -18.91
C ASP A 126 -2.98 4.75 -18.68
N GLU A 127 -3.09 6.01 -18.24
CA GLU A 127 -4.34 6.74 -18.25
C GLU A 127 -4.45 7.36 -19.64
N GLY A 128 -5.48 6.95 -20.37
CA GLY A 128 -5.71 7.49 -21.70
C GLY A 128 -5.96 8.98 -21.64
N ASP A 129 -5.18 9.79 -22.34
CA ASP A 129 -5.51 11.21 -22.49
C ASP A 129 -6.79 11.33 -23.34
N GLU A 130 -7.80 12.00 -22.81
CA GLU A 130 -9.04 12.32 -23.54
C GLU A 130 -8.79 13.24 -24.76
N ASP A 131 -7.63 13.93 -24.77
CA ASP A 131 -7.22 14.90 -25.80
C ASP A 131 -6.23 14.32 -26.84
N ALA A 132 -5.99 13.00 -26.85
CA ALA A 132 -5.16 12.38 -27.88
C ALA A 132 -5.95 12.17 -29.17
N ASP A 133 -5.92 13.18 -30.06
CA ASP A 133 -6.38 13.15 -31.46
C ASP A 133 -5.56 12.18 -32.35
N LEU A 134 -5.26 10.97 -31.87
CA LEU A 134 -4.73 9.89 -32.69
C LEU A 134 -5.88 8.92 -33.01
N GLU A 135 -6.71 9.32 -33.97
CA GLU A 135 -7.66 8.43 -34.63
C GLU A 135 -6.91 7.39 -35.48
N VAL A 136 -6.41 6.34 -34.84
CA VAL A 136 -6.21 5.03 -35.49
C VAL A 136 -7.52 4.26 -35.31
N GLU A 137 -8.18 3.93 -36.43
CA GLU A 137 -9.44 3.16 -36.42
C GLU A 137 -9.30 1.90 -35.55
N GLY A 138 -9.93 1.91 -34.36
CA GLY A 138 -10.04 0.77 -33.46
C GLY A 138 -9.09 0.75 -32.25
N GLU A 139 -8.13 1.68 -32.14
CA GLU A 139 -7.09 1.67 -31.08
C GLU A 139 -7.07 2.98 -30.27
N GLY A 140 -8.25 3.41 -29.77
CA GLY A 140 -8.33 4.54 -28.84
C GLY A 140 -7.64 4.25 -27.50
N PRO A 141 -7.28 5.29 -26.72
CA PRO A 141 -6.55 5.13 -25.47
C PRO A 141 -7.37 4.37 -24.41
N LEU A 142 -6.71 3.75 -23.42
CA LEU A 142 -7.40 2.95 -22.39
C LEU A 142 -8.51 3.76 -21.72
N PRO A 143 -9.73 3.20 -21.59
CA PRO A 143 -10.83 3.95 -20.99
C PRO A 143 -10.53 4.28 -19.53
N ASN A 144 -10.74 5.53 -19.15
CA ASN A 144 -10.56 6.00 -17.78
C ASN A 144 -11.73 5.55 -16.90
N TYR A 145 -11.43 5.25 -15.64
CA TYR A 145 -12.49 5.08 -14.66
C TYR A 145 -13.14 6.44 -14.40
N PRO A 146 -14.48 6.53 -14.33
CA PRO A 146 -15.14 7.75 -13.88
C PRO A 146 -14.61 8.12 -12.50
N ARG A 147 -14.28 9.39 -12.27
CA ARG A 147 -13.70 9.86 -11.01
C ARG A 147 -14.69 10.78 -10.29
N SER A 148 -15.15 10.35 -9.13
CA SER A 148 -15.98 11.18 -8.26
C SER A 148 -15.49 11.18 -6.82
N MET A 149 -15.36 10.01 -6.17
CA MET A 149 -14.98 9.92 -4.77
C MET A 149 -14.31 8.59 -4.46
N LEU A 150 -13.00 8.62 -4.25
CA LEU A 150 -12.29 7.40 -3.84
C LEU A 150 -12.68 6.99 -2.42
N ALA A 151 -12.94 5.69 -2.26
CA ALA A 151 -12.99 5.01 -0.98
C ALA A 151 -11.78 4.11 -0.83
N PHE A 152 -11.29 4.00 0.40
CA PHE A 152 -10.10 3.23 0.74
C PHE A 152 -10.39 2.33 1.94
N VAL A 153 -9.71 1.20 1.98
CA VAL A 153 -9.44 0.49 3.23
C VAL A 153 -8.00 0.78 3.61
N LEU A 154 -7.81 1.32 4.81
CA LEU A 154 -6.50 1.67 5.35
C LEU A 154 -6.12 0.72 6.47
N SER A 155 -4.84 0.39 6.58
CA SER A 155 -4.28 -0.46 7.63
C SER A 155 -3.04 0.19 8.24
N ASP A 156 -2.89 0.16 9.56
CA ASP A 156 -1.61 0.44 10.24
C ASP A 156 -0.75 -0.82 10.43
N GLY A 157 -1.11 -1.93 9.80
CA GLY A 157 -0.50 -3.25 9.97
C GLY A 157 -1.24 -4.15 10.97
N THR A 158 -2.07 -3.58 11.85
CA THR A 158 -2.85 -4.34 12.85
C THR A 158 -4.35 -4.06 12.74
N THR A 159 -4.73 -2.80 12.62
CA THR A 159 -6.11 -2.32 12.60
C THR A 159 -6.45 -1.83 11.20
N GLN A 160 -7.57 -2.31 10.67
CA GLN A 160 -8.12 -1.86 9.39
C GLN A 160 -9.41 -1.06 9.57
N PHE A 161 -9.60 -0.04 8.74
CA PHE A 161 -10.79 0.80 8.78
C PHE A 161 -11.06 1.46 7.42
N GLN A 162 -12.29 1.94 7.24
CA GLN A 162 -12.72 2.60 6.01
C GLN A 162 -12.29 4.07 6.00
N ALA A 163 -11.94 4.56 4.83
CA ALA A 163 -11.67 5.96 4.59
C ALA A 163 -12.28 6.41 3.26
N MET A 164 -12.56 7.69 3.13
CA MET A 164 -13.09 8.28 1.91
C MET A 164 -12.43 9.62 1.63
N GLU A 165 -12.32 9.93 0.35
CA GLU A 165 -11.94 11.24 -0.17
C GLU A 165 -13.05 12.25 0.15
N TYR A 166 -12.92 12.98 1.27
CA TYR A 166 -13.87 14.03 1.64
C TYR A 166 -13.57 15.35 0.90
N LYS A 167 -12.30 15.63 0.63
CA LYS A 167 -11.85 16.60 -0.38
C LYS A 167 -10.95 15.92 -1.40
N PRO A 168 -10.92 16.38 -2.66
CA PRO A 168 -10.11 15.77 -3.71
C PRO A 168 -8.64 15.62 -3.35
N LEU A 169 -8.10 14.43 -3.59
CA LEU A 169 -6.70 14.01 -3.51
C LEU A 169 -6.25 13.64 -4.94
N PRO A 170 -5.94 14.63 -5.80
CA PRO A 170 -5.70 14.40 -7.23
C PRO A 170 -4.46 13.55 -7.51
N GLN A 171 -3.57 13.38 -6.54
CA GLN A 171 -2.38 12.52 -6.66
C GLN A 171 -2.70 11.03 -6.48
N LEU A 172 -3.92 10.70 -6.04
CA LEU A 172 -4.39 9.32 -5.94
C LEU A 172 -5.37 9.05 -7.08
N SER A 173 -5.33 7.86 -7.69
CA SER A 173 -6.26 7.41 -8.72
C SER A 173 -6.42 5.89 -8.69
N LEU A 174 -7.55 5.38 -9.19
CA LEU A 174 -7.81 3.95 -9.23
C LEU A 174 -6.84 3.19 -10.16
N VAL A 175 -6.27 3.87 -11.14
CA VAL A 175 -5.33 3.30 -12.12
C VAL A 175 -3.91 3.36 -11.58
N GLN A 176 -3.46 4.54 -11.13
CA GLN A 176 -2.05 4.79 -10.83
C GLN A 176 -1.67 4.45 -9.38
N THR A 177 -2.61 4.49 -8.44
CA THR A 177 -2.29 4.24 -7.02
C THR A 177 -2.17 2.73 -6.75
N PRO A 178 -0.98 2.23 -6.40
CA PRO A 178 -0.80 0.83 -6.08
C PRO A 178 -1.38 0.48 -4.70
N LEU A 179 -1.69 -0.80 -4.48
CA LEU A 179 -1.89 -1.27 -3.10
C LEU A 179 -0.56 -1.35 -2.34
N GLY A 180 -0.65 -1.18 -1.03
CA GLY A 180 0.51 -0.97 -0.16
C GLY A 180 1.07 0.45 -0.20
N PHE A 181 0.47 1.37 -0.95
CA PHE A 181 0.84 2.78 -0.95
C PHE A 181 0.72 3.35 0.47
N LYS A 182 1.80 3.99 0.95
CA LYS A 182 1.90 4.51 2.30
C LYS A 182 1.50 5.97 2.37
N LEU A 183 0.82 6.30 3.46
CA LEU A 183 0.45 7.67 3.79
C LEU A 183 0.50 7.89 5.31
N GLN A 184 0.61 9.15 5.73
CA GLN A 184 0.47 9.54 7.13
C GLN A 184 -0.78 10.37 7.36
N LEU A 185 -1.57 9.97 8.34
CA LEU A 185 -2.78 10.63 8.78
C LEU A 185 -2.46 11.64 9.89
N LYS A 186 -2.93 12.89 9.74
CA LYS A 186 -2.78 13.97 10.74
C LYS A 186 -4.12 14.61 11.03
N ALA A 187 -4.56 14.67 12.28
CA ALA A 187 -5.79 15.39 12.63
C ALA A 187 -7.02 14.94 11.80
N VAL A 188 -7.04 13.69 11.34
CA VAL A 188 -8.10 13.16 10.48
C VAL A 188 -9.37 12.94 11.30
N ARG A 189 -10.49 13.41 10.79
CA ARG A 189 -11.80 13.20 11.41
C ARG A 189 -12.33 11.83 11.03
N ILE A 190 -12.69 11.04 12.04
CA ILE A 190 -13.39 9.77 11.92
C ILE A 190 -14.86 10.03 12.26
N VAL A 191 -15.77 9.71 11.34
CA VAL A 191 -17.22 9.85 11.52
C VAL A 191 -17.86 8.52 11.19
N CYS A 192 -18.60 7.97 12.14
CA CYS A 192 -19.20 6.64 12.04
C CYS A 192 -18.21 5.56 11.56
N GLY A 193 -16.99 5.57 12.12
CA GLY A 193 -15.95 4.60 11.76
C GLY A 193 -15.25 4.85 10.41
N VAL A 194 -15.63 5.89 9.68
CA VAL A 194 -15.04 6.25 8.38
C VAL A 194 -14.16 7.49 8.51
N ALA A 195 -12.93 7.41 8.00
CA ALA A 195 -12.03 8.56 7.95
C ALA A 195 -12.32 9.47 6.76
N ASN A 196 -12.43 10.77 7.03
CA ASN A 196 -12.62 11.81 6.02
C ASN A 196 -11.27 12.40 5.61
N LEU A 197 -10.74 11.96 4.49
CA LEU A 197 -9.43 12.38 3.99
C LEU A 197 -9.52 13.70 3.23
N GLU A 198 -8.56 14.58 3.47
CA GLU A 198 -8.39 15.88 2.83
C GLU A 198 -6.90 16.15 2.61
N PRO A 199 -6.52 17.01 1.64
CA PRO A 199 -5.12 17.36 1.40
C PRO A 199 -4.36 17.83 2.66
N ASP A 200 -5.04 18.54 3.56
CA ASP A 200 -4.43 19.10 4.78
C ASP A 200 -4.14 18.03 5.85
N ASN A 201 -4.83 16.88 5.79
CA ASN A 201 -4.82 15.85 6.83
C ASN A 201 -4.09 14.56 6.40
N VAL A 202 -3.52 14.54 5.20
CA VAL A 202 -2.74 13.41 4.65
C VAL A 202 -1.35 13.85 4.18
N ILE A 203 -0.32 13.08 4.49
CA ILE A 203 0.96 13.12 3.75
C ILE A 203 1.05 11.86 2.90
N LEU A 204 1.22 12.02 1.60
CA LEU A 204 1.46 10.91 0.69
C LEU A 204 2.95 10.56 0.71
N LEU A 205 3.28 9.29 1.01
CA LEU A 205 4.66 8.83 1.09
C LEU A 205 5.08 7.95 -0.10
N GLY A 206 4.12 7.37 -0.81
CA GLY A 206 4.39 6.49 -1.94
C GLY A 206 4.60 5.03 -1.53
N GLY A 207 5.32 4.28 -2.36
CA GLY A 207 5.56 2.87 -2.14
C GLY A 207 4.49 1.96 -2.75
N LYS A 208 4.81 0.68 -2.78
CA LYS A 208 4.01 -0.41 -3.32
C LYS A 208 4.45 -1.68 -2.59
N SER A 209 3.51 -2.43 -2.05
CA SER A 209 3.79 -3.74 -1.45
C SER A 209 3.28 -4.87 -2.34
N ASP A 210 3.49 -6.11 -1.91
CA ASP A 210 3.04 -7.29 -2.64
C ASP A 210 1.51 -7.39 -2.72
N LEU A 211 0.77 -6.64 -1.88
CA LEU A 211 -0.68 -6.44 -2.04
C LEU A 211 -1.07 -6.03 -3.45
N ASN A 212 -0.22 -5.26 -4.14
CA ASN A 212 -0.55 -4.75 -5.46
C ASN A 212 -0.64 -5.85 -6.52
N GLN A 213 -0.01 -7.01 -6.30
CA GLN A 213 -0.16 -8.17 -7.19
C GLN A 213 -1.62 -8.65 -7.24
N HIS A 214 -2.43 -8.28 -6.25
CA HIS A 214 -3.84 -8.68 -6.14
C HIS A 214 -4.80 -7.50 -6.30
N ARG A 215 -4.34 -6.36 -6.79
CA ARG A 215 -5.16 -5.14 -6.95
C ARG A 215 -6.43 -5.43 -7.74
N ASP A 216 -6.30 -6.09 -8.88
CA ASP A 216 -7.42 -6.39 -9.77
C ASP A 216 -8.40 -7.38 -9.15
N TYR A 217 -7.90 -8.35 -8.39
CA TYR A 217 -8.75 -9.27 -7.62
C TYR A 217 -9.58 -8.50 -6.59
N TYR A 218 -8.96 -7.64 -5.78
CA TYR A 218 -9.66 -6.88 -4.75
C TYR A 218 -10.67 -5.89 -5.34
N LEU A 219 -10.31 -5.21 -6.42
CA LEU A 219 -11.23 -4.33 -7.15
C LEU A 219 -12.44 -5.13 -7.65
N ARG A 220 -12.21 -6.27 -8.32
CA ARG A 220 -13.28 -7.12 -8.83
C ARG A 220 -14.18 -7.65 -7.70
N GLN A 221 -13.61 -8.10 -6.59
CA GLN A 221 -14.40 -8.55 -5.43
C GLN A 221 -15.28 -7.43 -4.88
N ASN A 222 -14.74 -6.21 -4.73
CA ASN A 222 -15.50 -5.05 -4.26
C ASN A 222 -16.68 -4.73 -5.20
N LEU A 223 -16.45 -4.75 -6.51
CA LEU A 223 -17.50 -4.50 -7.50
C LEU A 223 -18.59 -5.59 -7.47
N ARG A 224 -18.19 -6.86 -7.37
CA ARG A 224 -19.12 -8.00 -7.25
C ARG A 224 -19.99 -7.90 -6.01
N GLU A 225 -19.40 -7.59 -4.86
CA GLU A 225 -20.12 -7.41 -3.59
C GLU A 225 -21.15 -6.28 -3.69
N ARG A 226 -20.78 -5.14 -4.28
CA ARG A 226 -21.69 -4.01 -4.52
C ARG A 226 -22.83 -4.34 -5.50
N MET A 227 -22.63 -5.32 -6.38
CA MET A 227 -23.65 -5.83 -7.30
C MET A 227 -24.47 -7.01 -6.72
N GLY A 228 -24.19 -7.45 -5.48
CA GLY A 228 -24.84 -8.61 -4.86
C GLY A 228 -24.46 -9.94 -5.49
N LEU A 229 -23.31 -10.00 -6.17
CA LEU A 229 -22.80 -11.22 -6.79
C LEU A 229 -21.97 -12.04 -5.79
N PRO A 230 -21.91 -13.38 -5.94
CA PRO A 230 -21.08 -14.22 -5.08
C PRO A 230 -19.59 -13.83 -5.16
N LYS A 231 -18.88 -13.92 -4.02
CA LYS A 231 -17.42 -13.74 -3.99
C LYS A 231 -16.73 -14.85 -4.78
N GLU A 232 -15.66 -14.50 -5.50
CA GLU A 232 -14.81 -15.50 -6.15
C GLU A 232 -13.85 -16.09 -5.12
N PRO A 233 -13.43 -17.35 -5.29
CA PRO A 233 -12.38 -17.91 -4.45
C PRO A 233 -11.17 -16.99 -4.45
N THR A 234 -10.61 -16.78 -3.27
CA THR A 234 -9.30 -16.15 -3.15
C THR A 234 -8.31 -17.00 -3.95
N PRO A 235 -7.48 -16.40 -4.81
CA PRO A 235 -6.53 -17.19 -5.57
C PRO A 235 -5.64 -17.98 -4.59
N GLU A 236 -5.42 -19.26 -4.86
CA GLU A 236 -4.41 -20.04 -4.17
C GLU A 236 -3.06 -19.51 -4.63
N PHE A 237 -2.33 -18.87 -3.73
CA PHE A 237 -1.01 -18.34 -4.05
C PHE A 237 0.00 -19.45 -3.79
N GLU A 238 0.77 -19.79 -4.81
CA GLU A 238 2.04 -20.47 -4.60
C GLU A 238 2.89 -19.50 -3.79
N ASP A 239 3.04 -19.76 -2.49
CA ASP A 239 4.25 -19.35 -1.81
C ASP A 239 5.38 -19.81 -2.72
N VAL A 240 6.12 -18.89 -3.31
CA VAL A 240 7.38 -19.23 -3.97
C VAL A 240 8.31 -19.62 -2.83
N GLU A 241 8.09 -20.82 -2.27
CA GLU A 241 8.99 -21.50 -1.37
C GLU A 241 10.27 -21.72 -2.19
N GLY A 242 11.20 -20.78 -2.07
CA GLY A 242 12.58 -21.04 -2.43
C GLY A 242 12.97 -22.36 -1.76
N GLU A 243 13.45 -23.30 -2.57
CA GLU A 243 13.84 -24.66 -2.16
C GLU A 243 14.43 -24.68 -0.75
N ILE A 244 13.64 -25.14 0.21
CA ILE A 244 14.09 -25.37 1.57
C ILE A 244 14.92 -26.65 1.51
N ASP A 245 16.23 -26.48 1.40
CA ASP A 245 17.19 -27.55 1.56
C ASP A 245 16.97 -28.14 2.98
N LYS A 246 16.43 -29.36 3.03
CA LYS A 246 15.96 -30.03 4.24
C LYS A 246 17.14 -30.46 5.12
N ASN A 247 17.86 -29.52 5.71
CA ASN A 247 18.73 -29.81 6.84
C ASN A 247 19.12 -28.56 7.64
N SER A 248 18.20 -27.96 8.42
CA SER A 248 18.54 -27.23 9.65
C SER A 248 17.29 -27.01 10.51
N GLY A 249 17.41 -27.36 11.78
CA GLY A 249 16.32 -27.34 12.75
C GLY A 249 15.84 -25.94 13.15
N ALA A 250 14.64 -25.94 13.73
CA ALA A 250 13.91 -24.84 14.36
C ALA A 250 14.75 -23.62 14.80
N GLY A 251 14.44 -22.46 14.22
CA GLY A 251 14.88 -21.15 14.70
C GLY A 251 14.39 -20.00 13.82
N ALA A 252 13.63 -19.07 14.42
CA ALA A 252 13.30 -17.68 14.02
C ALA A 252 12.76 -17.40 12.59
N PRO A 253 11.82 -16.43 12.42
CA PRO A 253 11.46 -15.93 11.10
C PRO A 253 12.69 -15.25 10.47
N GLY A 254 13.02 -15.65 9.24
CA GLY A 254 14.17 -15.13 8.50
C GLY A 254 14.00 -13.65 8.11
N PRO A 255 15.10 -12.98 7.70
CA PRO A 255 15.06 -11.59 7.26
C PRO A 255 14.14 -11.40 6.03
N PRO A 256 13.56 -10.20 5.84
CA PRO A 256 12.68 -9.92 4.71
C PRO A 256 13.41 -10.16 3.38
N SER A 257 12.69 -10.77 2.44
CA SER A 257 13.21 -11.12 1.12
C SER A 257 13.78 -9.89 0.40
N PRO A 258 14.97 -10.00 -0.23
CA PRO A 258 15.54 -8.89 -0.98
C PRO A 258 14.62 -8.54 -2.17
N PRO A 259 14.47 -7.26 -2.52
CA PRO A 259 13.67 -6.85 -3.67
C PRO A 259 14.25 -7.43 -4.97
N PRO A 260 13.41 -7.74 -5.98
CA PRO A 260 13.88 -8.23 -7.27
C PRO A 260 14.89 -7.27 -7.89
N GLN A 261 15.99 -7.81 -8.41
CA GLN A 261 16.98 -7.02 -9.14
C GLN A 261 16.32 -6.48 -10.41
N ALA A 262 16.27 -5.15 -10.54
CA ALA A 262 15.85 -4.51 -11.79
C ALA A 262 16.93 -4.75 -12.86
N LEU A 263 16.52 -5.30 -14.00
CA LEU A 263 17.29 -5.32 -15.25
C LEU A 263 17.29 -3.94 -15.92
#